data_AF-A0A1F8E0H6-F1
#
_entry.id   AF-A0A1F8E0H6-F1
#
_cell.length_a   1.000
_cell.length_b   1.000
_cell.length_c   1.000
_cell.angle_alpha   90.00
_cell.angle_beta   90.00
_cell.angle_gamma   90.00
#
_symmetry.space_group_name_H-M   'P 1'
#
loop_
_entity.id
_entity.type
_entity.pdbx_description
1 polymer ?
#
loop_
_entity_poly.entity_id
_entity_poly.type
_entity_poly.pdbx_seq_one_letter_code
_entity_poly.pdbx_strand_id
1 'polypeptide(L)'
;MFDKDYLETLKARGKQSHVYRQFQDIGLQLADILGDRPHKALYIKLAQQHDASILMSIARDVADRKNIANRGAYFMKVLHERYPLPKKEKAPAKKKAAKKIVKKNVIKRPTNLDNNQ
;
A
#
# COMPACT_ATOMS: atom_id res chain seq x y z
N MET A 1 26.43 -7.31 25.98
CA MET A 1 26.43 -6.36 24.85
C MET A 1 25.84 -7.08 23.65
N PHE A 2 24.99 -6.44 22.84
CA PHE A 2 24.49 -7.05 21.61
C PHE A 2 25.52 -6.88 20.49
N ASP A 3 25.80 -7.94 19.72
CA ASP A 3 26.75 -7.89 18.62
C ASP A 3 26.28 -6.94 17.49
N LYS A 4 27.23 -6.22 16.87
CA LYS A 4 26.94 -5.32 15.74
C LYS A 4 26.24 -6.07 14.59
N ASP A 5 26.65 -7.30 14.32
CA ASP A 5 26.06 -8.16 13.27
C ASP A 5 24.59 -8.48 13.54
N TYR A 6 24.22 -8.64 14.82
CA TYR A 6 22.83 -8.87 15.22
C TYR A 6 21.96 -7.63 14.94
N LEU A 7 22.47 -6.44 15.28
CA LEU A 7 21.77 -5.18 15.00
C LEU A 7 21.63 -4.89 13.51
N GLU A 8 22.64 -5.23 12.69
CA GLU A 8 22.57 -5.09 11.24
C GLU A 8 21.56 -6.05 10.61
N THR A 9 21.53 -7.30 11.07
CA THR A 9 20.55 -8.30 10.64
C THR A 9 19.12 -7.86 10.96
N LEU A 10 18.88 -7.30 12.15
CA LEU A 10 17.57 -6.75 12.52
C LEU A 10 17.18 -5.55 11.64
N LYS A 11 18.12 -4.64 11.33
CA LYS A 11 17.87 -3.52 10.42
C LYS A 11 17.55 -3.99 9.00
N ALA A 12 18.23 -5.02 8.52
CA ALA A 12 17.95 -5.61 7.20
C ALA A 12 16.55 -6.25 7.16
N ARG A 13 16.17 -7.02 8.20
CA ARG A 13 14.84 -7.63 8.33
C ARG A 13 13.71 -6.60 8.43
N GLY A 14 13.93 -5.51 9.18
CA GLY A 14 12.98 -4.41 9.30
C GLY A 14 12.66 -3.71 7.97
N LYS A 15 13.56 -3.79 6.98
CA LYS A 15 13.34 -3.30 5.60
C LYS A 15 12.62 -4.31 4.71
N GLN A 16 12.43 -5.56 5.14
CA GLN A 16 11.81 -6.60 4.33
C GLN A 16 10.32 -6.78 4.64
N SER A 17 9.93 -6.66 5.91
CA SER A 17 8.52 -6.77 6.31
C SER A 17 7.87 -5.38 6.43
N HIS A 18 7.01 -5.05 5.47
CA HIS A 18 6.26 -3.79 5.42
C HIS A 18 4.76 -4.00 5.70
N VAL A 19 4.42 -4.94 6.59
CA VAL A 19 3.04 -5.15 7.04
C VAL A 19 2.83 -4.33 8.31
N TYR A 20 2.29 -3.13 8.15
CA TYR A 20 2.03 -2.18 9.22
C TYR A 20 0.56 -2.15 9.64
N ARG A 21 -0.34 -2.67 8.80
CA ARG A 21 -1.79 -2.55 8.97
C ARG A 21 -2.49 -3.86 8.66
N GLN A 22 -3.60 -4.12 9.35
CA GLN A 22 -4.38 -5.36 9.23
C GLN A 22 -4.82 -5.65 7.79
N PHE A 23 -5.24 -4.64 7.02
CA PHE A 23 -5.63 -4.86 5.61
C PHE A 23 -4.44 -5.28 4.70
N GLN A 24 -3.20 -4.95 5.07
CA GLN A 24 -2.02 -5.39 4.32
C GLN A 24 -1.78 -6.88 4.55
N ASP A 25 -1.92 -7.32 5.80
CA ASP A 25 -1.83 -8.73 6.18
C ASP A 25 -2.93 -9.55 5.50
N ILE A 26 -4.20 -9.11 5.60
CA ILE A 26 -5.32 -9.76 4.93
C ILE A 26 -5.08 -9.84 3.41
N GLY A 27 -4.64 -8.76 2.78
CA GLY A 27 -4.36 -8.75 1.35
C GLY A 27 -3.25 -9.72 0.94
N LEU A 28 -2.22 -9.90 1.77
CA LEU A 28 -1.18 -10.90 1.54
C LEU A 28 -1.70 -12.32 1.71
N GLN A 29 -2.47 -12.59 2.76
CA GLN A 29 -3.07 -13.90 2.98
C GLN A 29 -4.04 -14.29 1.86
N LEU A 30 -4.84 -13.35 1.35
CA LEU A 30 -5.71 -13.57 0.18
C LEU A 30 -4.89 -13.98 -1.05
N ALA A 31 -3.77 -13.29 -1.31
CA ALA A 31 -2.89 -13.61 -2.41
C ALA A 31 -2.27 -15.02 -2.26
N ASP A 32 -1.92 -15.41 -1.04
CA ASP A 32 -1.35 -16.72 -0.74
C ASP A 32 -2.40 -17.84 -0.89
N ILE A 33 -3.61 -17.65 -0.36
CA ILE A 33 -4.74 -18.60 -0.49
C ILE A 33 -5.10 -18.83 -1.96
N LEU A 34 -5.14 -17.77 -2.76
CA LEU A 34 -5.51 -17.84 -4.17
C LEU A 34 -4.35 -18.26 -5.08
N GLY A 35 -3.13 -18.37 -4.55
CA GLY A 35 -1.92 -18.65 -5.33
C GLY A 35 -1.55 -17.52 -6.30
N ASP A 36 -1.93 -16.29 -5.97
CA ASP A 36 -1.86 -15.11 -6.84
C ASP A 36 -1.04 -13.96 -6.20
N ARG A 37 0.13 -14.31 -5.67
CA ARG A 37 1.09 -13.36 -5.09
C ARG A 37 1.45 -12.16 -5.98
N PRO A 38 1.59 -12.29 -7.32
CA PRO A 38 1.89 -11.14 -8.18
C PRO A 38 0.87 -10.01 -8.06
N HIS A 39 -0.40 -10.33 -7.76
CA HIS A 39 -1.47 -9.35 -7.60
C HIS A 39 -1.76 -8.96 -6.14
N LYS A 40 -0.84 -9.21 -5.19
CA LYS A 40 -1.00 -8.83 -3.76
C LYS A 40 -1.48 -7.40 -3.54
N ALA A 41 -1.02 -6.44 -4.34
CA ALA A 41 -1.43 -5.03 -4.23
C ALA A 41 -2.93 -4.83 -4.48
N LEU A 42 -3.52 -5.61 -5.40
CA LEU A 42 -4.95 -5.62 -5.67
C LEU A 42 -5.73 -6.14 -4.46
N TYR A 43 -5.30 -7.26 -3.88
CA TYR A 43 -5.95 -7.84 -2.69
C TYR A 43 -5.85 -6.94 -1.45
N ILE A 44 -4.70 -6.29 -1.24
CA ILE A 44 -4.51 -5.29 -0.19
C ILE A 44 -5.50 -4.13 -0.37
N LYS A 45 -5.72 -3.69 -1.62
CA LYS A 45 -6.69 -2.64 -1.92
C LYS A 45 -8.13 -3.11 -1.65
N LEU A 46 -8.49 -4.33 -2.01
CA LEU A 46 -9.81 -4.89 -1.70
C LEU A 46 -10.06 -4.97 -0.19
N ALA A 47 -9.06 -5.37 0.59
CA ALA A 47 -9.14 -5.40 2.05
C ALA A 47 -9.31 -4.03 2.70
N GLN A 48 -9.03 -2.93 1.99
CA GLN A 48 -9.37 -1.57 2.45
C GLN A 48 -10.83 -1.19 2.15
N GLN A 49 -11.49 -1.90 1.23
CA GLN A 49 -12.79 -1.52 0.69
C GLN A 49 -13.92 -2.47 1.11
N HIS A 50 -13.60 -3.71 1.48
CA HIS A 50 -14.54 -4.73 1.90
C HIS A 50 -14.23 -5.25 3.30
N ASP A 51 -15.22 -5.87 3.92
CA ASP A 51 -15.04 -6.58 5.18
C ASP A 51 -14.10 -7.78 5.00
N ALA A 52 -13.17 -7.94 5.94
CA ALA A 52 -12.15 -8.98 5.92
C ALA A 52 -12.76 -10.39 5.94
N SER A 53 -13.83 -10.59 6.71
CA SER A 53 -14.49 -11.88 6.89
C SER A 53 -15.12 -12.35 5.59
N ILE A 54 -15.72 -11.42 4.84
CA ILE A 54 -16.28 -11.69 3.51
C ILE A 54 -15.19 -12.13 2.54
N LEU A 55 -14.10 -11.37 2.44
CA LEU A 55 -13.00 -11.70 1.53
C LEU A 55 -12.40 -13.08 1.86
N MET A 56 -12.17 -13.35 3.14
CA MET A 56 -11.58 -14.62 3.59
C MET A 56 -12.51 -15.82 3.45
N SER A 57 -13.82 -15.62 3.59
CA SER A 57 -14.80 -16.66 3.33
C SER A 57 -14.80 -17.06 1.85
N ILE A 58 -14.84 -16.06 0.94
CA ILE A 58 -14.84 -16.32 -0.51
C ILE A 58 -13.51 -16.93 -0.94
N ALA A 59 -12.37 -16.42 -0.47
CA ALA A 59 -11.06 -16.94 -0.88
C ALA A 59 -10.89 -18.42 -0.51
N ARG A 60 -11.37 -18.84 0.68
CA ARG A 60 -11.35 -20.25 1.09
C ARG A 60 -12.26 -21.11 0.21
N ASP A 61 -13.51 -20.70 -0.02
CA ASP A 61 -14.44 -21.40 -0.92
C ASP A 61 -13.86 -21.56 -2.33
N VAL A 62 -13.15 -20.54 -2.85
CA VAL A 62 -12.50 -20.61 -4.15
C VAL A 62 -11.28 -21.53 -4.14
N ALA A 63 -10.50 -21.55 -3.06
CA ALA A 63 -9.32 -22.40 -2.93
C ALA A 63 -9.68 -23.89 -2.85
N ASP A 64 -10.79 -24.22 -2.18
CA ASP A 64 -11.25 -25.61 -1.99
C ASP A 64 -11.80 -26.25 -3.28
N ARG A 65 -12.20 -25.44 -4.26
CA ARG A 65 -12.73 -25.91 -5.55
C ARG A 65 -11.60 -26.42 -6.45
N LYS A 66 -11.67 -27.70 -6.82
CA LYS A 66 -10.64 -28.40 -7.60
C LYS A 66 -10.63 -28.07 -9.11
N ASN A 67 -11.75 -27.60 -9.67
CA ASN A 67 -11.92 -27.39 -11.12
C ASN A 67 -11.71 -25.94 -11.57
N ILE A 68 -10.94 -25.14 -10.83
CA ILE A 68 -10.69 -23.73 -11.16
C ILE A 68 -9.23 -23.56 -11.59
N ALA A 69 -9.02 -23.24 -12.87
CA ALA A 69 -7.69 -22.98 -13.40
C ALA A 69 -7.07 -21.69 -12.87
N ASN A 70 -7.86 -20.61 -12.75
CA ASN A 70 -7.41 -19.33 -12.21
C ASN A 70 -8.28 -18.90 -11.03
N ARG A 71 -7.80 -19.21 -9.82
CA ARG A 71 -8.48 -18.89 -8.56
C ARG A 71 -8.63 -17.39 -8.33
N GLY A 72 -7.60 -16.60 -8.64
CA GLY A 72 -7.64 -15.14 -8.50
C GLY A 72 -8.73 -14.49 -9.36
N ALA A 73 -8.79 -14.86 -10.64
CA ALA A 73 -9.82 -14.35 -11.56
C ALA A 73 -11.23 -14.79 -11.14
N TYR A 74 -11.39 -16.05 -10.71
CA TYR A 74 -12.68 -16.55 -10.26
C TYR A 74 -13.12 -15.88 -8.95
N PHE A 75 -12.20 -15.65 -8.00
CA PHE A 75 -12.45 -14.87 -6.79
C PHE A 75 -12.97 -13.47 -7.14
N MET A 76 -12.33 -12.77 -8.08
CA MET A 76 -12.79 -11.44 -8.52
C MET A 76 -14.20 -11.47 -9.08
N LYS A 77 -14.53 -12.50 -9.87
CA LYS A 77 -15.89 -12.69 -10.41
C LYS A 77 -16.92 -12.85 -9.29
N VAL A 78 -16.68 -13.78 -8.36
CA VAL A 78 -17.60 -14.06 -7.24
C VAL A 78 -17.76 -12.85 -6.33
N LEU A 79 -16.66 -12.14 -6.03
CA LEU A 79 -16.68 -10.95 -5.20
C LEU A 79 -17.52 -9.84 -5.86
N HIS A 80 -17.33 -9.59 -7.16
CA HIS A 80 -18.07 -8.56 -7.88
C HIS A 80 -19.57 -8.88 -8.01
N GLU A 81 -19.93 -10.16 -8.19
CA GLU A 81 -21.32 -10.60 -8.28
C GLU A 81 -22.07 -10.48 -6.94
N ARG A 82 -21.43 -10.84 -5.82
CA ARG A 82 -22.09 -10.91 -4.51
C ARG A 82 -21.95 -9.65 -3.67
N TYR A 83 -20.83 -8.95 -3.80
CA TYR A 83 -20.48 -7.79 -2.98
C TYR A 83 -19.93 -6.67 -3.87
N PRO A 84 -20.76 -6.09 -4.76
CA PRO A 84 -20.32 -4.99 -5.61
C PRO A 84 -19.88 -3.80 -4.75
N LEU A 85 -18.76 -3.18 -5.13
CA LEU A 85 -18.29 -1.98 -4.48
C LEU A 85 -19.35 -0.87 -4.61
N PRO A 86 -19.59 -0.08 -3.54
CA PRO A 86 -20.41 1.11 -3.68
C PRO A 86 -19.78 2.02 -4.75
N LYS A 87 -20.59 2.44 -5.72
CA LYS A 87 -20.15 3.35 -6.79
C LYS A 87 -19.62 4.61 -6.11
N LYS A 88 -18.30 4.82 -6.11
CA LYS A 88 -17.73 6.08 -5.65
C LYS A 88 -18.30 7.18 -6.54
N GLU A 89 -19.05 8.11 -5.95
CA GLU A 89 -19.37 9.36 -6.62
C GLU A 89 -18.05 9.96 -7.12
N LYS A 90 -18.03 10.41 -8.39
CA LYS A 90 -16.81 10.94 -9.01
C LYS A 90 -16.32 12.08 -8.12
N ALA A 91 -15.16 11.92 -7.50
CA ALA A 91 -14.56 13.00 -6.73
C ALA A 91 -14.47 14.25 -7.63
N PRO A 92 -14.86 15.45 -7.14
CA PRO A 92 -14.78 16.66 -7.95
C PRO A 92 -13.35 16.81 -8.44
N ALA A 93 -13.17 17.03 -9.75
CA ALA A 93 -11.88 17.12 -10.38
C ALA A 93 -10.99 18.11 -9.61
N LYS A 94 -9.92 17.61 -8.98
CA LYS A 94 -8.95 18.46 -8.31
C LYS A 94 -8.31 19.37 -9.37
N LYS A 95 -8.74 20.63 -9.43
CA LYS A 95 -8.05 21.67 -10.22
C LYS A 95 -6.59 21.66 -9.75
N LYS A 96 -5.66 21.35 -10.66
CA LYS A 96 -4.22 21.40 -10.38
C LYS A 96 -3.87 22.84 -9.99
N ALA A 97 -3.58 23.10 -8.72
CA ALA A 97 -3.05 24.38 -8.28
C ALA A 97 -1.69 24.58 -8.98
N ALA A 98 -1.59 25.60 -9.83
CA ALA A 98 -0.34 25.98 -10.47
C ALA A 98 0.69 26.31 -9.38
N LYS A 99 1.83 25.60 -9.37
CA LYS A 99 2.98 25.96 -8.53
C LYS A 99 3.49 27.33 -8.99
N LYS A 100 3.13 28.39 -8.26
CA LYS A 100 3.73 29.72 -8.43
C LYS A 100 5.18 29.64 -7.93
N ILE A 101 6.13 29.56 -8.85
CA ILE A 101 7.57 29.62 -8.54
C ILE A 101 7.85 31.03 -8.01
N VAL A 102 8.00 31.17 -6.69
CA VAL A 102 8.51 32.41 -6.09
C VAL A 102 10.02 32.45 -6.33
N LYS A 103 10.46 33.32 -7.24
CA LYS A 103 11.88 33.65 -7.42
C LYS A 103 12.40 34.25 -6.11
N LYS A 104 13.28 33.53 -5.39
CA LYS A 104 14.04 34.09 -4.27
C LYS A 104 15.00 35.14 -4.83
N ASN A 105 14.71 36.42 -4.61
CA ASN A 105 15.71 37.48 -4.76
C ASN A 105 16.79 37.26 -3.69
N VAL A 106 18.03 37.03 -4.14
CA VAL A 106 19.21 36.94 -3.29
C VAL A 106 19.52 38.34 -2.77
N ILE A 107 19.18 38.61 -1.51
CA ILE A 107 19.62 39.80 -0.79
C ILE A 107 21.12 39.64 -0.56
N LYS A 108 21.93 40.46 -1.23
CA LYS A 108 23.36 40.61 -0.96
C LYS A 108 23.53 41.14 0.47
N ARG A 109 24.26 40.43 1.32
CA ARG A 109 24.67 40.97 2.63
C ARG A 109 25.81 41.96 2.41
N PRO A 110 25.73 43.20 2.93
CA PRO A 110 26.90 44.07 3.00
C PRO A 110 27.88 43.52 4.05
N THR A 111 29.13 43.35 3.66
CA THR A 111 30.26 43.09 4.56
C THR A 111 30.61 44.39 5.26
N ASN A 112 30.22 44.55 6.52
CA ASN A 112 30.80 45.57 7.39
C ASN A 112 32.05 44.97 8.04
N LEU A 113 33.21 45.51 7.66
CA LEU A 113 34.43 45.40 8.45
C LEU A 113 34.27 46.32 9.65
N ASP A 114 34.09 45.75 10.83
CA ASP A 114 34.48 46.38 12.08
C ASP A 114 35.64 45.55 12.65
N ASN A 115 36.85 46.05 12.48
CA ASN A 115 37.99 45.73 13.33
C ASN A 115 38.43 47.06 13.97
N ASN A 116 38.03 47.25 15.22
CA ASN A 116 38.60 48.25 16.11
C ASN A 116 38.89 47.58 17.45
N GLN A 117 40.17 47.25 17.67
CA GLN A 117 40.95 47.37 18.92
C GLN A 117 42.20 46.48 18.84
#